data_AF-A0A7Y3JW40-F1
#
_entry.id   AF-A0A7Y3JW40-F1
#
_cell.length_a   1.000
_cell.length_b   1.000
_cell.length_c   1.000
_cell.angle_alpha   90.00
_cell.angle_beta   90.00
_cell.angle_gamma   90.00
#
_symmetry.space_group_name_H-M   'P 1'
#
loop_
_entity.id
_entity.type
_entity.pdbx_description
1 polymer ?
#
loop_
_entity_poly.entity_id
_entity_poly.type
_entity_poly.pdbx_seq_one_letter_code
_entity_poly.pdbx_strand_id
1 'polypeptide(L)' 'MKEHENELSPGCKENIVKLKQKKVRDVAEACKADAARLCKDTQPGQGRVLRCLKQQEDKLSPPCKEHLASQRDRR' A
#
# COMPACT_ATOMS: atom_id res chain seq x y z
N MET A 1 -0.84 3.43 -21.99
CA MET A 1 0.53 3.20 -21.49
C MET A 1 0.69 1.74 -21.04
N LYS A 2 0.84 0.77 -21.95
CA LYS A 2 1.02 -0.66 -21.60
C LYS A 2 2.00 -1.44 -22.50
N GLU A 3 2.68 -0.82 -23.47
CA GLU A 3 3.20 -1.58 -24.61
C GLU A 3 4.72 -1.70 -24.73
N HIS A 4 5.51 -1.06 -23.86
CA HIS A 4 6.98 -1.15 -23.93
C HIS A 4 7.61 -2.18 -22.97
N GLU A 5 6.81 -3.06 -22.33
CA GLU A 5 7.35 -4.07 -21.40
C GLU A 5 8.16 -5.16 -22.14
N ASN A 6 7.87 -5.38 -23.43
CA ASN A 6 8.56 -6.40 -24.24
C ASN A 6 9.89 -5.93 -24.84
N GLU A 7 10.12 -4.63 -24.98
CA GLU A 7 11.37 -4.06 -25.56
C GLU A 7 12.54 -4.00 -24.57
N LEU A 8 12.28 -4.31 -23.30
CA LEU A 8 13.31 -4.24 -22.27
C LEU A 8 14.27 -5.45 -22.39
N SER A 9 15.57 -5.18 -22.37
CA SER A 9 16.61 -6.21 -22.28
C SER A 9 16.42 -7.06 -21.00
N PRO A 10 16.85 -8.33 -20.99
CA PRO A 10 16.66 -9.24 -19.84
C PRO A 10 17.14 -8.65 -18.51
N GLY A 11 18.28 -7.95 -18.51
CA GLY A 11 18.79 -7.26 -17.32
C GLY A 11 17.91 -6.09 -16.85
N CYS A 12 17.27 -5.36 -17.76
CA CYS A 12 16.38 -4.25 -17.41
C CYS A 12 15.02 -4.76 -16.90
N LYS A 13 14.48 -5.82 -17.52
CA LYS A 13 13.28 -6.54 -17.04
C LYS A 13 13.49 -7.06 -15.62
N GLU A 14 14.63 -7.67 -15.35
CA GLU A 14 14.96 -8.18 -14.02
C GLU A 14 15.05 -7.05 -12.98
N ASN A 15 15.67 -5.92 -13.32
CA ASN A 15 15.74 -4.76 -12.42
C ASN A 15 14.37 -4.11 -12.18
N ILE A 16 13.51 -4.01 -13.20
CA ILE A 16 12.14 -3.50 -13.05
C ILE A 16 11.29 -4.44 -12.18
N VAL A 17 11.43 -5.76 -12.36
CA VAL A 17 10.76 -6.75 -11.53
C VAL A 17 11.28 -6.69 -10.09
N LYS A 18 12.59 -6.54 -9.86
CA LYS A 18 13.18 -6.34 -8.51
C LYS A 18 12.69 -5.05 -7.84
N LEU A 19 12.51 -3.97 -8.59
CA LEU A 19 11.95 -2.71 -8.09
C LEU A 19 10.46 -2.83 -7.76
N LYS A 20 9.68 -3.55 -8.58
CA LYS A 20 8.26 -3.88 -8.31
C LYS A 20 8.09 -4.86 -7.14
N GLN A 21 9.07 -5.76 -6.91
CA GLN A 21 9.04 -6.81 -5.88
C GLN A 21 9.55 -6.38 -4.49
N LYS A 22 10.04 -5.14 -4.31
CA LYS A 22 10.23 -4.56 -2.97
C LYS A 22 8.85 -4.34 -2.33
N LYS A 23 8.22 -5.45 -1.89
CA LYS A 23 6.98 -5.60 -1.11
C LYS A 23 6.10 -4.35 -1.08
N VAL A 24 5.56 -3.92 -2.22
CA VAL A 24 4.40 -3.05 -2.20
C VAL A 24 3.19 -3.96 -1.97
N ARG A 25 3.09 -4.54 -0.76
CA ARG A 25 1.77 -4.91 -0.27
C ARG A 25 1.07 -3.58 -0.12
N ASP A 26 0.13 -3.33 -1.02
CA ASP A 26 -0.62 -2.08 -1.02
C ASP A 26 -1.16 -1.85 0.39
N VAL A 27 -0.99 -0.66 0.96
CA VAL A 27 -1.50 -0.37 2.30
C VAL A 27 -3.00 -0.66 2.36
N ALA A 28 -3.72 -0.50 1.25
CA ALA A 28 -5.12 -0.87 1.17
C ALA A 28 -5.36 -2.37 1.41
N GLU A 29 -4.43 -3.25 1.04
CA GLU A 29 -4.52 -4.68 1.28
C GLU A 29 -4.12 -5.04 2.72
N ALA A 30 -2.97 -4.54 3.19
CA ALA A 30 -2.48 -4.79 4.54
C ALA A 30 -3.44 -4.25 5.62
N CYS A 31 -4.08 -3.12 5.35
CA CYS A 31 -5.05 -2.48 6.23
C CYS A 31 -6.50 -2.79 5.86
N LYS A 32 -6.79 -3.69 4.92
CA LYS A 32 -8.15 -3.97 4.44
C LYS A 32 -9.07 -4.43 5.57
N ALA A 33 -8.59 -5.37 6.36
CA ALA A 33 -9.35 -5.93 7.49
C ALA A 33 -9.59 -4.88 8.58
N ASP A 34 -8.58 -4.08 8.90
CA ASP A 34 -8.71 -2.98 9.86
C ASP A 34 -9.63 -1.87 9.33
N ALA A 35 -9.56 -1.54 8.04
CA ALA A 35 -10.46 -0.56 7.42
C ALA A 35 -11.91 -1.04 7.46
N ALA A 36 -12.15 -2.33 7.18
CA ALA A 36 -13.49 -2.91 7.25
C ALA A 36 -14.03 -3.01 8.68
N ARG A 37 -13.17 -3.14 9.69
CA ARG A 37 -13.59 -3.26 11.10
C ARG A 37 -13.71 -1.91 11.81
N LEU A 38 -12.75 -1.01 11.58
CA LEU A 38 -12.59 0.26 12.29
C LEU A 38 -13.10 1.46 11.50
N CYS A 39 -13.09 1.37 10.17
CA CYS A 39 -13.42 2.48 9.26
C CYS A 39 -14.61 2.16 8.34
N LYS A 40 -15.49 1.21 8.74
CA LYS A 40 -16.65 0.81 7.94
C LYS A 40 -17.60 1.97 7.60
N ASP A 41 -17.71 2.94 8.50
CA ASP A 41 -18.54 4.13 8.35
C ASP A 41 -17.81 5.25 7.59
N THR A 42 -16.52 5.05 7.26
CA THR A 42 -15.73 6.00 6.47
C THR A 42 -15.95 5.75 4.99
N GLN A 43 -16.53 6.74 4.32
CA GLN A 43 -16.76 6.65 2.90
C GLN A 43 -15.42 6.56 2.12
N PRO A 44 -15.23 5.54 1.27
CA PRO A 44 -14.01 5.37 0.49
C PRO A 44 -13.76 6.57 -0.46
N GLY A 45 -12.51 6.72 -0.89
CA GLY A 45 -12.06 7.81 -1.76
C GLY A 45 -11.32 8.96 -1.03
N GLN A 46 -10.57 9.74 -1.80
CA GLN A 46 -9.83 10.94 -1.35
C GLN A 46 -8.91 10.71 -0.12
N GLY A 47 -8.43 9.47 0.09
CA GLY A 47 -7.62 9.14 1.26
C GLY A 47 -8.35 9.17 2.61
N ARG A 48 -9.69 9.26 2.63
CA ARG A 48 -10.47 9.31 3.89
C ARG A 48 -10.27 8.08 4.77
N VAL A 49 -10.25 6.90 4.16
CA VAL A 49 -9.96 5.62 4.84
C VAL A 49 -8.57 5.65 5.46
N LEU A 50 -7.57 6.19 4.75
CA LEU A 50 -6.22 6.32 5.27
C LEU A 50 -6.17 7.24 6.49
N ARG A 51 -6.93 8.35 6.48
CA ARG A 51 -7.06 9.26 7.64
C ARG A 51 -7.75 8.58 8.82
N CYS A 52 -8.78 7.77 8.58
CA CYS A 52 -9.44 6.99 9.63
C CYS A 52 -8.48 5.96 10.22
N LEU A 53 -7.79 5.17 9.39
CA LEU A 53 -6.78 4.20 9.83
C LEU A 53 -5.68 4.88 10.67
N LYS A 54 -5.23 6.07 10.25
CA LYS A 54 -4.23 6.86 11.00
C LYS A 54 -4.75 7.31 12.37
N GLN A 55 -6.01 7.71 12.49
CA GLN A 55 -6.63 8.00 13.79
C GLN A 55 -6.85 6.76 14.65
N GLN A 56 -6.89 5.59 14.03
CA GLN A 56 -7.03 4.31 14.72
C GLN A 56 -5.68 3.58 14.81
N GLU A 57 -4.54 4.28 14.65
CA GLU A 57 -3.20 3.67 14.58
C GLU A 57 -2.90 2.78 15.78
N ASP A 58 -3.42 3.11 16.95
CA ASP A 58 -3.30 2.29 18.17
C ASP A 58 -4.02 0.93 18.06
N LYS A 59 -5.13 0.88 17.34
CA LYS A 59 -6.03 -0.28 17.20
C LYS A 59 -5.81 -1.08 15.92
N LEU A 60 -4.91 -0.61 15.04
CA LEU A 60 -4.53 -1.32 13.82
C LEU A 60 -3.78 -2.61 14.15
N SER A 61 -3.93 -3.59 13.27
CA SER A 61 -3.12 -4.80 13.31
C SER A 61 -1.64 -4.50 13.07
N PRO A 62 -0.70 -5.29 13.63
CA PRO A 62 0.73 -5.15 13.39
C PRO A 62 1.12 -4.99 11.90
N PRO A 63 0.59 -5.80 10.95
CA PRO A 63 0.94 -5.63 9.54
C PRO A 63 0.48 -4.28 9.00
N CYS A 64 -0.73 -3.82 9.35
CA CYS A 64 -1.21 -2.52 8.89
C CYS A 64 -0.37 -1.36 9.48
N LYS A 65 0.04 -1.43 10.76
CA LYS A 65 0.92 -0.41 11.38
C LYS A 65 2.27 -0.31 10.68
N GLU A 66 2.93 -1.44 10.43
CA GLU A 66 4.23 -1.48 9.76
C GLU A 66 4.17 -0.86 8.37
N HIS A 67 3.12 -1.20 7.62
CA HIS A 67 2.89 -0.68 6.27
C HIS A 67 2.51 0.82 6.28
N LEU A 68 1.69 1.27 7.24
CA LEU A 68 1.32 2.68 7.38
C LEU A 68 2.54 3.54 7.77
N ALA A 69 3.41 3.03 8.64
CA ALA A 69 4.66 3.69 9.04
C ALA A 69 5.64 3.79 7.86
N SER A 70 5.75 2.75 7.03
CA SER A 70 6.61 2.72 5.85
C SER A 70 6.21 3.77 4.78
N GLN A 71 4.95 4.18 4.72
CA GLN A 71 4.49 5.25 3.84
C GLN A 71 4.77 6.66 4.39
N ARG A 72 4.84 6.79 5.72
CA ARG A 72 5.15 8.06 6.38
C ARG A 72 6.61 8.47 6.17
N ASP A 73 7.49 7.49 5.98
CA ASP A 73 8.92 7.68 5.67
C ASP A 73 9.18 8.16 4.22
N ARG A 74 8.23 7.91 3.30
CA ARG A 74 8.33 8.32 1.89
C ARG A 74 7.83 9.75 1.61
N ARG A 75 7.43 10.50 2.63
CA ARG A 75 6.84 11.84 2.51
C ARG A 75 7.82 12.91 2.96
#